data_AF-A0A6S7DAB1-F1
#
_entry.id   AF-A0A6S7DAB1-F1
#
_cell.length_a   1.000
_cell.length_b   1.000
_cell.length_c   1.000
_cell.angle_alpha   90.00
_cell.angle_beta   90.00
_cell.angle_gamma   90.00
#
_symmetry.space_group_name_H-M   'P 1'
#
loop_
_entity.id
_entity.type
_entity.pdbx_description
1 polymer ?
#
loop_
_entity_poly.entity_id
_entity_poly.type
_entity_poly.pdbx_seq_one_letter_code
_entity_poly.pdbx_strand_id
1 'polypeptide(L)'
;MSTFRSFACAVLLLAAAASHAESVALRAEKATAGVDPQTSTRYVDVVLHPDSRQALADFTRDRVGKRIQLRSNGVLLSSATLQSPLEGDSFRIVAGQHGFAGKSADEIARGIMSGGGLTVDDESSTPGDIPTRSVKRPARPSGG
;
A
#
# COMPACT_ATOMS: atom_id res chain seq x y z
N MET A 1 59.95 21.71 11.97
CA MET A 1 59.47 20.56 11.17
C MET A 1 57.95 20.54 11.31
N SER A 2 57.22 20.96 10.27
CA SER A 2 56.28 20.12 9.49
C SER A 2 55.34 19.28 10.37
N THR A 3 54.00 19.34 10.27
CA THR A 3 53.20 19.48 9.05
C THR A 3 51.74 19.83 9.39
N PHE A 4 51.11 20.65 8.55
CA PHE A 4 49.67 20.85 8.44
C PHE A 4 48.87 19.54 8.40
N ARG A 5 47.72 19.48 9.08
CA ARG A 5 46.59 18.64 8.68
C ARG A 5 45.25 19.35 8.96
N SER A 6 44.81 20.14 7.98
CA SER A 6 43.40 20.52 7.82
C SER A 6 42.55 19.25 7.70
N PHE A 7 41.61 19.06 8.62
CA PHE A 7 40.49 18.15 8.43
C PHE A 7 39.23 18.98 8.20
N ALA A 8 39.08 19.47 6.97
CA ALA A 8 37.79 19.89 6.46
C ALA A 8 37.01 18.64 6.05
N CYS A 9 36.30 18.02 6.99
CA CYS A 9 35.28 17.02 6.67
C CYS A 9 33.90 17.67 6.87
N ALA A 10 33.48 18.40 5.85
CA ALA A 10 32.09 18.78 5.66
C ALA A 10 31.27 17.50 5.46
N VAL A 11 30.59 17.06 6.52
CA VAL A 11 29.62 15.98 6.45
C VAL A 11 28.23 16.61 6.42
N LEU A 12 27.83 17.05 5.22
CA LEU A 12 26.43 17.26 4.84
C LEU A 12 25.75 15.89 4.79
N LEU A 13 25.35 15.35 5.94
CA LEU A 13 24.55 14.12 6.00
C LEU A 13 23.07 14.46 5.85
N LEU A 14 22.60 14.29 4.62
CA LEU A 14 21.32 13.67 4.27
C LEU A 14 20.10 14.11 5.10
N ALA A 15 19.45 15.18 4.65
CA ALA A 15 18.00 15.25 4.74
C ALA A 15 17.43 14.11 3.85
N ALA A 16 17.30 12.92 4.42
CA ALA A 16 16.49 11.87 3.82
C ALA A 16 15.05 12.40 3.80
N ALA A 17 14.64 12.96 2.66
CA ALA A 17 13.24 13.13 2.34
C ALA A 17 12.62 11.73 2.33
N ALA A 18 12.14 11.29 3.49
CA ALA A 18 11.24 10.17 3.54
C ALA A 18 10.01 10.62 2.75
N SER A 19 9.87 10.11 1.53
CA SER A 19 8.57 10.11 0.87
C SER A 19 7.70 9.16 1.70
N HIS A 20 7.12 9.68 2.78
CA HIS A 20 6.30 8.89 3.67
C HIS A 20 5.06 8.50 2.85
N ALA A 21 5.02 7.25 2.38
CA ALA A 21 3.74 6.64 2.06
C ALA A 21 2.92 6.79 3.34
N GLU A 22 1.87 7.61 3.30
CA GLU A 22 1.03 7.79 4.47
C GLU A 22 0.34 6.46 4.73
N SER A 23 0.42 6.02 5.98
CA SER A 23 -0.03 4.71 6.41
C SER A 23 -0.98 4.84 7.57
N VAL A 24 -2.11 4.14 7.54
CA VAL A 24 -3.02 4.02 8.70
C VAL A 24 -3.03 2.59 9.21
N ALA A 25 -2.80 2.43 10.51
CA ALA A 25 -2.91 1.16 11.20
C ALA A 25 -4.37 0.93 11.64
N LEU A 26 -4.91 -0.23 11.31
CA LEU A 26 -6.27 -0.66 11.58
C LEU A 26 -6.27 -1.86 12.53
N ARG A 27 -7.23 -1.83 13.45
CA ARG A 27 -7.56 -2.94 14.36
C ARG A 27 -8.80 -3.65 13.86
N ALA A 28 -8.69 -4.96 13.69
CA ALA A 28 -9.82 -5.82 13.42
C ALA A 28 -10.44 -6.30 14.73
N GLU A 29 -11.77 -6.28 14.81
CA GLU A 29 -12.53 -7.02 15.82
C GLU A 29 -12.64 -8.50 15.44
N LYS A 30 -12.73 -8.78 14.15
CA LYS A 30 -12.87 -10.13 13.62
C LYS A 30 -12.25 -10.22 12.24
N ALA A 31 -11.61 -11.35 11.96
CA ALA A 31 -11.20 -11.75 10.62
C ALA A 31 -11.68 -13.19 10.38
N THR A 32 -12.42 -13.40 9.30
CA THR A 32 -13.00 -14.71 8.96
C THR A 32 -12.55 -15.11 7.56
N ALA A 33 -11.86 -16.25 7.47
CA ALA A 33 -11.47 -16.83 6.19
C ALA A 33 -12.66 -17.50 5.52
N GLY A 34 -12.69 -17.46 4.19
CA GLY A 34 -13.70 -18.14 3.40
C GLY A 34 -13.24 -18.45 1.99
N VAL A 35 -14.03 -19.28 1.32
CA VAL A 35 -13.87 -19.61 -0.10
C VAL A 35 -15.21 -19.38 -0.77
N ASP A 36 -15.19 -18.64 -1.87
CA ASP A 36 -16.36 -18.42 -2.69
C ASP A 36 -16.72 -19.73 -3.43
N PRO A 37 -17.92 -20.29 -3.25
CA PRO A 37 -18.26 -21.60 -3.79
C PRO A 37 -18.44 -21.59 -5.32
N GLN A 38 -18.65 -20.42 -5.94
CA GLN A 38 -18.87 -20.33 -7.38
C GLN A 38 -17.55 -20.15 -8.14
N THR A 39 -16.66 -19.34 -7.58
CA THR A 39 -15.39 -18.95 -8.22
C THR A 39 -14.19 -19.68 -7.64
N SER A 40 -14.37 -20.43 -6.54
CA SER A 40 -13.28 -21.01 -5.73
C SER A 40 -12.29 -19.96 -5.22
N THR A 41 -12.68 -18.69 -5.21
CA THR A 41 -11.81 -17.59 -4.79
C THR A 41 -11.74 -17.52 -3.28
N ARG A 42 -10.52 -17.53 -2.75
CA ARG A 42 -10.27 -17.33 -1.31
C ARG A 42 -10.48 -15.88 -0.93
N TYR A 43 -11.12 -15.65 0.20
CA TYR A 43 -11.32 -14.32 0.76
C TYR A 43 -11.15 -14.31 2.28
N VAL A 44 -10.96 -13.11 2.82
CA VAL A 44 -10.99 -12.84 4.26
C VAL A 44 -11.95 -11.67 4.49
N ASP A 45 -13.01 -11.91 5.25
CA ASP A 45 -13.92 -10.87 5.71
C ASP A 45 -13.39 -10.29 7.02
N VAL A 46 -13.20 -8.98 7.05
CA VAL A 46 -12.68 -8.25 8.20
C VAL A 46 -13.76 -7.33 8.75
N VAL A 47 -13.99 -7.41 10.06
CA VAL A 47 -14.78 -6.43 10.81
C VAL A 47 -13.80 -5.56 11.58
N LEU A 48 -13.90 -4.25 11.39
CA LEU A 48 -13.03 -3.27 12.04
C LEU A 48 -13.56 -2.85 13.41
N HIS A 49 -12.63 -2.52 14.30
CA HIS A 49 -12.94 -1.79 15.53
C HIS A 49 -13.44 -0.37 15.20
N PRO A 50 -14.42 0.19 15.93
CA PRO A 50 -14.96 1.54 15.69
C PRO A 50 -13.91 2.62 15.45
N ASP A 51 -12.89 2.68 16.31
CA ASP A 51 -11.79 3.65 16.18
C ASP A 51 -11.06 3.54 14.83
N SER A 52 -10.91 2.31 14.32
CA SER A 52 -10.26 2.05 13.03
C SER A 52 -11.17 2.32 11.84
N ARG A 53 -12.50 2.24 12.00
CA ARG A 53 -13.46 2.64 10.96
C ARG A 53 -13.32 4.12 10.67
N GLN A 54 -13.29 4.95 11.71
CA GLN A 54 -13.11 6.40 11.57
C GLN A 54 -11.75 6.72 10.95
N ALA A 55 -10.68 6.12 11.46
CA ALA A 55 -9.33 6.34 10.92
C ALA A 55 -9.22 5.95 9.43
N LEU A 56 -9.86 4.85 9.02
CA LEU A 56 -9.89 4.43 7.62
C LEU A 56 -10.72 5.39 6.76
N ALA A 57 -11.89 5.82 7.23
CA ALA A 57 -12.73 6.77 6.51
C ALA A 57 -12.00 8.10 6.29
N ASP A 58 -11.38 8.64 7.34
CA ASP A 58 -10.60 9.88 7.26
C ASP A 58 -9.39 9.73 6.34
N PHE A 59 -8.66 8.61 6.44
CA PHE A 59 -7.55 8.32 5.54
C PHE A 59 -7.99 8.28 4.07
N THR A 60 -9.14 7.66 3.78
CA THR A 60 -9.59 7.41 2.41
C THR A 60 -10.31 8.58 1.74
N ARG A 61 -10.83 9.54 2.50
CA ARG A 61 -11.55 10.73 1.97
C ARG A 61 -10.73 11.51 0.95
N ASP A 62 -9.46 11.79 1.23
CA ASP A 62 -8.59 12.58 0.36
C ASP A 62 -7.78 11.72 -0.64
N ARG A 63 -8.17 10.44 -0.77
CA ARG A 63 -7.45 9.43 -1.56
C ARG A 63 -8.30 8.78 -2.63
N VAL A 64 -9.54 9.23 -2.83
CA VAL A 64 -10.38 8.75 -3.92
C VAL A 64 -9.67 8.99 -5.26
N GLY A 65 -9.64 7.96 -6.10
CA GLY A 65 -8.91 7.94 -7.36
C GLY A 65 -7.43 7.52 -7.24
N LYS A 66 -6.88 7.39 -6.04
CA LYS A 66 -5.51 6.92 -5.80
C LYS A 66 -5.48 5.40 -5.56
N ARG A 67 -4.32 4.80 -5.77
CA ARG A 67 -4.08 3.38 -5.50
C ARG A 67 -3.62 3.19 -4.06
N ILE A 68 -4.35 2.37 -3.33
CA ILE A 68 -4.02 1.99 -1.95
C ILE A 68 -3.57 0.53 -1.91
N GLN A 69 -2.80 0.22 -0.88
CA GLN A 69 -2.27 -1.11 -0.61
C GLN A 69 -2.71 -1.52 0.78
N LEU A 70 -3.28 -2.72 0.89
CA LEU A 70 -3.66 -3.31 2.16
C LEU A 70 -2.64 -4.38 2.53
N ARG A 71 -2.08 -4.26 3.72
CA ARG A 71 -1.05 -5.15 4.24
C ARG A 71 -1.42 -5.71 5.60
N SER A 72 -0.86 -6.88 5.92
CA SER A 72 -0.84 -7.41 7.28
C SER A 72 0.53 -8.05 7.52
N ASN A 73 1.17 -7.70 8.64
CA ASN A 73 2.54 -8.15 8.94
C ASN A 73 3.53 -7.90 7.78
N GLY A 74 3.40 -6.76 7.08
CA GLY A 74 4.22 -6.41 5.91
C GLY A 74 3.88 -7.15 4.61
N VAL A 75 3.01 -8.17 4.65
CA VAL A 75 2.56 -8.92 3.46
C VAL A 75 1.47 -8.14 2.75
N LEU A 76 1.66 -7.87 1.46
CA LEU A 76 0.64 -7.25 0.60
C LEU A 76 -0.52 -8.23 0.39
N LEU A 77 -1.69 -7.89 0.92
CA LEU A 77 -2.90 -8.70 0.80
C LEU A 77 -3.74 -8.30 -0.41
N SER A 78 -3.83 -7.00 -0.68
CA SER A 78 -4.60 -6.45 -1.79
C SER A 78 -4.05 -5.09 -2.21
N SER A 79 -4.28 -4.72 -3.46
CA SER A 79 -4.03 -3.37 -3.95
C SER A 79 -5.08 -2.98 -4.99
N ALA A 80 -5.72 -1.83 -4.76
CA ALA A 80 -6.84 -1.37 -5.56
C ALA A 80 -6.86 0.15 -5.67
N THR A 81 -7.44 0.64 -6.76
CA THR A 81 -7.75 2.07 -6.91
C THR A 81 -9.01 2.39 -6.13
N LEU A 82 -8.89 3.27 -5.16
CA LEU A 82 -9.99 3.68 -4.31
C LEU A 82 -11.05 4.43 -5.13
N GLN A 83 -12.28 3.92 -5.17
CA GLN A 83 -13.37 4.52 -5.94
C GLN A 83 -14.25 5.45 -5.10
N SER A 84 -14.27 5.24 -3.78
CA SER A 84 -15.01 6.04 -2.81
C SER A 84 -14.32 5.93 -1.45
N PRO A 85 -14.58 6.83 -0.50
CA PRO A 85 -14.12 6.66 0.87
C PRO A 85 -14.64 5.33 1.45
N LEU A 86 -13.83 4.70 2.31
CA LEU A 86 -14.18 3.45 2.98
C LEU A 86 -14.78 3.78 4.34
N GLU A 87 -16.11 3.92 4.38
CA GLU A 87 -16.87 4.26 5.59
C GLU A 87 -17.56 3.05 6.24
N GLY A 88 -17.38 1.85 5.66
CA GLY A 88 -17.96 0.61 6.14
C GLY A 88 -17.34 0.11 7.45
N ASP A 89 -18.13 -0.66 8.20
CA ASP A 89 -17.67 -1.37 9.41
C ASP A 89 -16.82 -2.61 9.09
N SER A 90 -16.94 -3.10 7.87
CA SER A 90 -16.37 -4.34 7.40
C SER A 90 -16.01 -4.24 5.93
N PHE A 91 -15.06 -5.06 5.52
CA PHE A 91 -14.69 -5.20 4.12
C PHE A 91 -14.15 -6.60 3.84
N ARG A 92 -14.23 -6.99 2.57
CA ARG A 92 -13.72 -8.27 2.06
C ARG A 92 -12.39 -8.06 1.37
N ILE A 93 -11.39 -8.83 1.79
CA ILE A 93 -10.12 -8.96 1.11
C ILE A 93 -10.19 -10.19 0.22
N VAL A 94 -10.15 -9.99 -1.09
CA VAL A 94 -10.11 -11.07 -2.07
C VAL A 94 -8.67 -11.35 -2.44
N ALA A 95 -8.29 -12.62 -2.49
CA ALA A 95 -6.95 -13.01 -2.91
C ALA A 95 -6.71 -12.60 -4.38
N GLY A 96 -5.62 -11.88 -4.65
CA GLY A 96 -5.21 -11.53 -6.01
C GLY A 96 -4.70 -12.73 -6.82
N GLN A 97 -4.20 -12.48 -8.04
CA GLN A 97 -3.70 -13.54 -8.94
C GLN A 97 -2.62 -14.44 -8.32
N HIS A 98 -1.82 -13.91 -7.39
CA HIS A 98 -0.78 -14.66 -6.68
C HIS A 98 -1.24 -15.22 -5.32
N GLY A 99 -2.55 -15.21 -5.05
CA GLY A 99 -3.11 -15.55 -3.75
C GLY A 99 -2.73 -14.54 -2.67
N PHE A 100 -2.75 -14.96 -1.40
CA PHE A 100 -2.20 -14.18 -0.28
C PHE A 100 -0.69 -14.42 -0.13
N ALA A 101 0.08 -14.23 -1.21
CA ALA A 101 1.52 -14.47 -1.26
C ALA A 101 1.93 -15.88 -0.77
N GLY A 102 1.19 -16.90 -1.19
CA GLY A 102 1.41 -18.29 -0.79
C GLY A 102 0.80 -18.70 0.56
N LYS A 103 0.20 -17.76 1.33
CA LYS A 103 -0.53 -18.07 2.57
C LYS A 103 -1.97 -18.48 2.27
N SER A 104 -2.55 -19.29 3.15
CA SER A 104 -3.99 -19.58 3.16
C SER A 104 -4.80 -18.40 3.73
N ALA A 105 -6.09 -18.35 3.39
CA ALA A 105 -7.00 -17.33 3.96
C ALA A 105 -7.07 -17.44 5.49
N ASP A 106 -7.05 -18.66 6.03
CA ASP A 106 -7.00 -18.94 7.47
C ASP A 106 -5.75 -18.38 8.16
N GLU A 107 -4.58 -18.53 7.52
CA GLU A 107 -3.34 -17.94 8.03
C GLU A 107 -3.39 -16.41 8.01
N ILE A 108 -3.99 -15.81 6.99
CA ILE A 108 -4.19 -14.35 6.95
C ILE A 108 -5.15 -13.90 8.05
N ALA A 109 -6.30 -14.56 8.20
CA ALA A 109 -7.27 -14.23 9.24
C ALA A 109 -6.64 -14.32 10.64
N ARG A 110 -5.89 -15.39 10.93
CA ARG A 110 -5.13 -15.52 12.18
C ARG A 110 -4.06 -14.43 12.31
N GLY A 111 -3.33 -14.13 11.23
CA GLY A 111 -2.28 -13.09 11.23
C GLY A 111 -2.81 -11.69 11.54
N ILE A 112 -4.02 -11.37 11.07
CA ILE A 112 -4.72 -10.12 11.38
C ILE A 112 -5.09 -10.07 12.87
N MET A 113 -5.63 -11.17 13.42
CA MET A 113 -6.09 -11.23 14.82
C MET A 113 -4.96 -11.30 15.84
N SER A 114 -3.82 -11.92 15.52
CA SER A 114 -2.71 -12.17 16.47
C SER A 114 -1.78 -10.97 16.73
N GLY A 115 -2.18 -9.75 16.39
CA GLY A 115 -1.41 -8.53 16.69
C GLY A 115 -0.62 -7.93 15.52
N GLY A 116 -0.69 -8.54 14.33
CA GLY A 116 -0.11 -7.96 13.11
C GLY A 116 -0.86 -6.76 12.55
N GLY A 117 -2.13 -6.61 12.95
CA GLY A 117 -3.01 -5.55 12.47
C GLY A 117 -3.22 -5.59 10.96
N LEU A 118 -3.98 -4.62 10.49
CA LEU A 118 -4.06 -4.27 9.08
C LEU A 118 -3.42 -2.90 8.90
N THR A 119 -2.71 -2.69 7.80
CA THR A 119 -2.17 -1.38 7.44
C THR A 119 -2.67 -1.04 6.05
N VAL A 120 -3.12 0.20 5.88
CA VAL A 120 -3.44 0.74 4.56
C VAL A 120 -2.43 1.82 4.24
N ASP A 121 -1.75 1.67 3.12
CA ASP A 121 -0.71 2.57 2.65
C ASP A 121 -1.08 3.11 1.27
N ASP A 122 -0.68 4.35 0.98
CA ASP A 122 -0.64 4.83 -0.41
C ASP A 122 0.42 4.06 -1.20
N GLU A 123 0.13 3.71 -2.47
CA GLU A 123 1.18 3.30 -3.39
C GLU A 123 2.05 4.52 -3.73
N SER A 124 3.07 4.77 -2.92
CA SER A 124 4.16 5.64 -3.34
C SER A 124 4.85 4.93 -4.50
N SER A 125 4.95 5.60 -5.66
CA SER A 125 5.73 5.12 -6.80
C SER A 125 7.11 4.68 -6.30
N THR A 126 7.39 3.39 -6.31
CA THR A 126 8.76 2.89 -6.15
C THR A 126 9.65 3.66 -7.13
N PRO A 127 10.85 4.14 -6.73
CA PRO A 127 11.81 4.70 -7.68
C PRO A 127 12.18 3.60 -8.69
N GLY A 128 11.46 3.55 -9.80
CA GLY A 128 11.47 2.43 -10.74
C GLY A 128 10.37 2.51 -11.79
N ASP A 129 9.19 3.05 -11.44
CA ASP A 129 8.16 3.38 -12.42
C ASP A 129 8.44 4.74 -13.06
N ILE A 130 9.40 4.76 -13.98
CA ILE A 130 9.45 5.79 -15.00
C ILE A 130 8.37 5.41 -16.01
N PRO A 131 7.23 6.12 -16.11
CA PRO A 131 6.36 5.94 -17.25
C PRO A 131 7.18 6.37 -18.47
N THR A 132 7.53 5.43 -19.34
CA THR A 132 8.01 5.74 -20.69
C THR A 132 6.88 6.47 -21.39
N ARG A 133 6.82 7.79 -21.20
CA ARG A 133 5.98 8.70 -21.94
C ARG A 133 6.35 8.51 -23.39
N SER A 134 5.51 7.78 -24.11
CA SER A 134 5.62 7.56 -25.54
C SER A 134 5.75 8.93 -26.20
N VAL A 135 6.97 9.28 -26.62
CA VAL A 135 7.26 10.53 -27.31
C VAL A 135 6.54 10.43 -28.65
N LYS A 136 5.39 11.10 -28.72
CA LYS A 136 4.70 11.40 -29.98
C LYS A 136 5.72 12.09 -30.89
N ARG A 137 6.21 11.36 -31.90
CA ARG A 137 7.11 11.89 -32.93
C ARG A 137 6.51 13.17 -33.50
N PRO A 138 7.25 14.29 -33.57
CA PRO A 138 6.79 15.45 -34.31
C PRO A 138 6.72 15.08 -35.81
N ALA A 139 5.60 15.44 -36.44
CA ALA A 139 5.40 15.32 -37.87
C ALA A 139 6.48 16.12 -38.62
N ARG A 140 7.11 15.50 -39.61
CA ARG A 140 8.03 16.13 -40.54
C ARG A 140 7.23 17.08 -41.44
N PRO A 141 7.57 18.38 -41.55
CA PRO A 141 7.03 19.21 -42.62
C PRO A 141 7.76 18.84 -43.91
N SER A 142 6.99 18.45 -44.94
CA SER A 142 7.50 18.36 -46.30
C SER A 142 6.98 19.58 -47.04
N GLY A 143 7.87 20.55 -47.26
CA GLY A 143 7.65 21.71 -48.12
C GLY A 143 8.94 22.01 -48.86
N GLY A 144 8.85 22.14 -50.18
CA GLY A 144 9.96 22.38 -51.11
C GLY A 144 10.00 21.34 -52.23
#